data_AF-A0A8T4P2N1-F1
#
_entry.id   AF-A0A8T4P2N1-F1
#
_cell.length_a   1.000
_cell.length_b   1.000
_cell.length_c   1.000
_cell.angle_alpha   90.00
_cell.angle_beta   90.00
_cell.angle_gamma   90.00
#
_symmetry.space_group_name_H-M   'P 1'
#
loop_
_entity.id
_entity.type
_entity.pdbx_description
1 polymer ?
#
loop_
_entity_poly.entity_id
_entity_poly.type
_entity_poly.pdbx_seq_one_letter_code
_entity_poly.pdbx_strand_id
1 'polypeptide(L)'
;MKKIIKLSKVDPHVWNQNMVERYKRDLLRQHNEEYRGYYRQRVLEHLIKHPTATVADVRKAGLSWHLRLGYGNRLNDARKDANIDVKLLYAERLKKVEERHNEIEKRRKEKVITFFKKHPKTTKPYIIKAGLGRDFNFAYNGAINRARKDAGILTDEYVSAAETARQLDVSKERVSQLFEGKKLNGYRLGRLVYISLESIESRKQLMSQNH
;
A
#
# COMPACT_ATOMS: atom_id res chain seq x y z
N MET A 1 46.40 4.15 37.77
CA MET A 1 45.39 3.30 38.44
C MET A 1 44.54 4.17 39.37
N LYS A 2 43.26 4.39 39.05
CA LYS A 2 42.33 5.03 40.01
C LYS A 2 41.83 3.95 40.98
N LYS A 3 42.01 4.14 42.28
CA LYS A 3 41.54 3.22 43.34
C LYS A 3 40.02 3.06 43.23
N ILE A 4 39.57 1.83 42.93
CA ILE A 4 38.15 1.46 43.04
C ILE A 4 37.83 1.37 44.53
N ILE A 5 37.06 2.32 45.04
CA ILE A 5 36.60 2.31 46.43
C ILE A 5 35.58 1.16 46.55
N LYS A 6 35.87 0.17 47.40
CA LYS A 6 34.89 -0.87 47.75
C LYS A 6 33.75 -0.22 48.54
N LEU A 7 32.56 -0.15 47.92
CA LEU A 7 31.35 0.43 48.50
C LEU A 7 30.91 -0.22 49.83
N SER A 8 31.43 -1.41 50.17
CA SER A 8 31.14 -2.10 51.43
C SER A 8 31.72 -1.43 52.68
N LYS A 9 32.49 -0.35 52.54
CA LYS A 9 33.10 0.42 53.65
C LYS A 9 32.64 1.87 53.74
N VAL A 10 31.60 2.26 53.01
CA VAL A 10 31.16 3.67 52.92
C VAL A 10 29.88 3.86 53.73
N ASP A 11 29.90 4.79 54.67
CA ASP A 11 28.77 5.14 55.53
C ASP A 11 27.63 5.76 54.68
N PRO A 12 26.44 5.14 54.65
CA PRO A 12 25.30 5.63 53.86
C PRO A 12 24.75 6.99 54.35
N HIS A 13 25.11 7.48 55.54
CA HIS A 13 24.75 8.83 56.00
C HIS A 13 25.65 9.94 55.44
N VAL A 14 26.80 9.60 54.86
CA VAL A 14 27.76 10.59 54.32
C VAL A 14 27.52 10.89 52.84
N TRP A 15 26.80 10.02 52.11
CA TRP A 15 26.56 10.18 50.68
C TRP A 15 25.07 10.45 50.39
N ASN A 16 24.75 11.70 50.04
CA ASN A 16 23.45 12.06 49.46
C ASN A 16 23.16 11.14 48.25
N GLN A 17 21.92 10.65 48.11
CA GLN A 17 21.46 9.80 47.00
C GLN A 17 21.92 10.30 45.62
N ASN A 18 22.01 11.62 45.42
CA ASN A 18 22.50 12.22 44.18
C ASN A 18 23.96 11.86 43.87
N MET A 19 24.83 11.76 44.88
CA MET A 19 26.23 11.34 44.70
C MET A 19 26.35 9.84 44.42
N VAL A 20 25.55 9.02 45.09
CA VAL A 20 25.48 7.57 44.83
C VAL A 20 25.04 7.30 43.39
N GLU A 21 24.00 7.99 42.92
CA GLU A 21 23.51 7.85 41.54
C GLU A 21 24.48 8.40 40.49
N ARG A 22 25.29 9.41 40.83
CA ARG A 22 26.36 9.91 39.97
C ARG A 22 27.50 8.88 39.87
N TYR A 23 27.92 8.31 40.99
CA TYR A 23 28.99 7.31 41.03
C TYR A 23 28.59 6.01 40.32
N LYS A 24 27.36 5.53 40.53
CA LYS A 24 26.81 4.39 39.77
C LYS A 24 26.83 4.66 38.26
N ARG A 25 26.42 5.87 37.83
CA ARG A 25 26.47 6.28 36.42
C ARG A 25 27.89 6.28 35.86
N ASP A 26 28.87 6.77 36.62
CA ASP A 26 30.27 6.82 36.18
C ASP A 26 30.89 5.42 36.10
N LEU A 27 30.60 4.54 37.06
CA LEU A 27 31.00 3.12 37.02
C LEU A 27 30.38 2.39 35.84
N LEU A 28 29.08 2.57 35.62
CA LEU A 28 28.37 2.02 34.46
C LEU A 28 28.97 2.55 33.14
N ARG A 29 29.35 3.83 33.08
CA ARG A 29 30.00 4.41 31.90
C ARG A 29 31.34 3.74 31.61
N GLN A 30 32.19 3.59 32.63
CA GLN A 30 33.50 2.93 32.49
C GLN A 30 33.37 1.47 32.07
N HIS A 31 32.48 0.72 32.71
CA HIS A 31 32.18 -0.65 32.34
C HIS A 31 31.62 -0.73 30.91
N ASN A 32 30.72 0.17 30.52
CA ASN A 32 30.17 0.18 29.16
C ASN A 32 31.23 0.54 28.11
N GLU A 33 32.22 1.37 28.44
CA GLU A 33 33.35 1.67 27.55
C GLU A 33 34.25 0.45 27.38
N GLU A 34 34.54 -0.27 28.45
CA GLU A 34 35.34 -1.51 28.45
C GLU A 34 34.69 -2.62 27.63
N TYR A 35 33.38 -2.84 27.80
CA TYR A 35 32.63 -3.90 27.10
C TYR A 35 32.00 -3.45 25.78
N ARG A 36 32.28 -2.21 25.32
CA ARG A 36 31.69 -1.66 24.10
C ARG A 36 31.96 -2.52 22.88
N GLY A 37 33.17 -3.08 22.77
CA GLY A 37 33.56 -3.99 21.69
C GLY A 37 32.69 -5.25 21.65
N TYR A 38 32.49 -5.90 22.79
CA TYR A 38 31.62 -7.06 22.93
C TYR A 38 30.18 -6.78 22.49
N TYR A 39 29.61 -5.65 22.95
CA TYR A 39 28.25 -5.27 22.55
C TYR A 39 28.13 -5.00 21.05
N ARG A 40 29.13 -4.34 20.45
CA ARG A 40 29.15 -4.10 19.00
C ARG A 40 29.20 -5.40 18.22
N GLN A 41 30.08 -6.33 18.60
CA GLN A 41 30.24 -7.62 17.93
C GLN A 41 28.93 -8.41 17.88
N ARG A 42 28.20 -8.50 19.00
CA ARG A 42 26.91 -9.22 19.06
C ARG A 42 25.87 -8.66 18.09
N VAL A 43 25.84 -7.34 17.89
CA VAL A 43 24.95 -6.69 16.92
C VAL A 43 25.41 -6.95 15.48
N LEU A 44 26.73 -6.89 15.22
CA LEU A 44 27.30 -7.16 13.89
C LEU A 44 27.02 -8.59 13.43
N GLU A 45 27.26 -9.59 14.29
CA GLU A 45 26.99 -11.01 13.98
C GLU A 45 25.54 -11.25 13.59
N HIS A 46 24.60 -10.57 14.25
CA HIS A 46 23.19 -10.65 13.92
C HIS A 46 22.87 -9.97 12.58
N LEU A 47 23.43 -8.79 12.33
CA LEU A 47 23.20 -8.05 11.08
C LEU A 47 23.83 -8.73 9.86
N ILE A 48 24.96 -9.41 10.00
CA ILE A 48 25.56 -10.19 8.91
C ILE A 48 24.61 -11.33 8.49
N LYS A 49 23.98 -12.01 9.47
CA LYS A 49 22.99 -13.07 9.20
C LYS A 49 21.64 -12.53 8.72
N HIS A 50 21.28 -11.33 9.18
CA HIS A 50 20.00 -10.70 8.90
C HIS A 50 20.20 -9.22 8.50
N PRO A 51 20.73 -8.95 7.30
CA PRO A 51 21.11 -7.60 6.90
C PRO A 51 19.92 -6.64 6.88
N THR A 52 18.74 -7.18 6.56
CA THR A 52 17.46 -6.44 6.48
C THR A 52 16.77 -6.25 7.83
N ALA A 53 17.30 -6.79 8.94
CA ALA A 53 16.70 -6.70 10.26
C ALA A 53 16.45 -5.24 10.66
N THR A 54 15.25 -4.96 11.15
CA THR A 54 14.88 -3.66 11.72
C THR A 54 15.25 -3.56 13.19
N VAL A 55 15.15 -2.37 13.79
CA VAL A 55 15.33 -2.20 15.25
C VAL A 55 14.37 -3.09 16.04
N ALA A 56 13.15 -3.30 15.53
CA ALA A 56 12.18 -4.19 16.16
C ALA A 56 12.64 -5.65 16.12
N ASP A 57 13.26 -6.09 15.01
CA ASP A 57 13.77 -7.45 14.87
C ASP A 57 14.97 -7.68 15.78
N VAL A 58 15.88 -6.71 15.87
CA VAL A 58 17.02 -6.71 16.81
C VAL A 58 16.52 -6.78 18.26
N ARG A 59 15.42 -6.08 18.58
CA ARG A 59 14.78 -6.15 19.91
C ARG A 59 14.19 -7.53 20.18
N LYS A 60 13.48 -8.12 19.22
CA LYS A 60 12.93 -9.49 19.32
C LYS A 60 14.03 -10.53 19.49
N ALA A 61 15.19 -10.31 18.90
CA ALA A 61 16.38 -11.15 19.06
C ALA A 61 17.11 -10.96 20.41
N GLY A 62 16.59 -10.13 21.33
CA GLY A 62 17.21 -9.88 22.64
C GLY A 62 18.44 -8.97 22.59
N LEU A 63 18.72 -8.32 21.46
CA LEU A 63 19.91 -7.50 21.25
C LEU A 63 19.67 -6.00 21.49
N SER A 64 18.51 -5.63 22.05
CA SER A 64 18.16 -4.22 22.30
C SER A 64 19.18 -3.52 23.20
N TRP A 65 19.69 -4.20 24.21
CA TRP A 65 20.67 -3.63 25.13
C TRP A 65 22.05 -3.48 24.48
N HIS A 66 22.45 -4.47 23.68
CA HIS A 66 23.70 -4.47 22.90
C HIS A 66 23.71 -3.34 21.85
N LEU A 67 22.59 -3.11 21.16
CA LEU A 67 22.45 -2.00 20.21
C LEU A 67 22.53 -0.64 20.91
N ARG A 68 21.91 -0.51 22.10
CA ARG A 68 21.97 0.73 22.89
C ARG A 68 23.39 1.03 23.35
N LEU A 69 24.10 0.05 23.90
CA LEU A 69 25.42 0.26 24.47
C LEU A 69 26.55 0.31 23.42
N GLY A 70 26.47 -0.53 22.37
CA GLY A 70 27.46 -0.55 21.31
C GLY A 70 27.34 0.65 20.36
N TYR A 71 26.10 0.98 19.98
CA TYR A 71 25.80 1.91 18.87
C TYR A 71 24.86 3.06 19.25
N GLY A 72 24.47 3.21 20.52
CA GLY A 72 23.56 4.30 20.91
C GLY A 72 22.20 4.22 20.23
N ASN A 73 21.70 3.01 19.93
CA ASN A 73 20.49 2.77 19.12
C ASN A 73 20.58 3.14 17.64
N ARG A 74 21.77 3.48 17.12
CA ARG A 74 21.98 3.82 15.72
C ARG A 74 22.24 2.56 14.89
N LEU A 75 21.16 1.90 14.46
CA LEU A 75 21.25 0.66 13.68
C LEU A 75 22.01 0.83 12.35
N ASN A 76 21.90 2.00 11.70
CA ASN A 76 22.60 2.25 10.45
C ASN A 76 24.11 2.38 10.64
N ASP A 77 24.59 2.84 11.80
CA ASP A 77 26.02 2.85 12.12
C ASP A 77 26.52 1.41 12.29
N ALA A 78 25.75 0.56 12.95
CA ALA A 78 26.04 -0.88 13.04
C ALA A 78 26.05 -1.58 11.67
N ARG A 79 25.18 -1.17 10.74
CA ARG A 79 25.16 -1.71 9.37
C ARG A 79 26.39 -1.29 8.57
N LYS A 80 26.82 -0.03 8.70
CA LYS A 80 28.06 0.45 8.06
C LYS A 80 29.26 -0.35 8.54
N ASP A 81 29.36 -0.58 9.84
CA ASP A 81 30.43 -1.39 10.43
C ASP A 81 30.36 -2.88 10.04
N ALA A 82 29.16 -3.39 9.74
CA ALA A 82 28.95 -4.72 9.18
C ALA A 82 29.24 -4.80 7.67
N ASN A 83 29.69 -3.70 7.06
CA ASN A 83 29.90 -3.54 5.61
C ASN A 83 28.64 -3.84 4.77
N ILE A 84 27.46 -3.51 5.32
CA ILE A 84 26.18 -3.64 4.62
C ILE A 84 25.89 -2.35 3.87
N ASP A 85 25.68 -2.45 2.56
CA ASP A 85 25.24 -1.30 1.77
C ASP A 85 23.79 -0.92 2.14
N VAL A 86 23.70 0.11 2.98
CA VAL A 86 22.44 0.64 3.47
C VAL A 86 21.57 1.15 2.32
N LYS A 87 22.14 1.72 1.25
CA LYS A 87 21.37 2.24 0.11
C LYS A 87 20.72 1.11 -0.67
N LEU A 88 21.49 0.05 -0.96
CA LEU A 88 20.97 -1.14 -1.64
C LEU A 88 19.83 -1.76 -0.83
N LEU A 89 20.00 -1.84 0.49
CA LEU A 89 19.00 -2.40 1.39
C LEU A 89 17.69 -1.60 1.41
N TYR A 90 17.77 -0.27 1.35
CA TYR A 90 16.58 0.58 1.22
C TYR A 90 15.89 0.38 -0.12
N ALA A 91 16.64 0.25 -1.22
CA ALA A 91 16.08 -0.01 -2.55
C ALA A 91 15.33 -1.35 -2.61
N GLU A 92 15.91 -2.42 -2.07
CA GLU A 92 15.24 -3.74 -1.99
C GLU A 92 13.96 -3.69 -1.16
N ARG A 93 13.98 -2.94 -0.05
CA ARG A 93 12.80 -2.79 0.80
C ARG A 93 11.70 -2.00 0.09
N LEU A 94 12.05 -0.93 -0.61
CA LEU A 94 11.11 -0.16 -1.43
C LEU A 94 10.47 -1.04 -2.50
N LYS A 95 11.28 -1.84 -3.22
CA LYS A 95 10.78 -2.79 -4.21
C LYS A 95 9.78 -3.78 -3.61
N LYS A 96 10.09 -4.37 -2.44
CA LYS A 96 9.16 -5.28 -1.74
C LYS A 96 7.87 -4.60 -1.29
N VAL A 97 7.92 -3.33 -0.91
CA VAL A 97 6.73 -2.55 -0.53
C VAL A 97 5.87 -2.26 -1.75
N GLU A 98 6.50 -1.88 -2.87
CA GLU A 98 5.83 -1.64 -4.14
C GLU A 98 5.18 -2.91 -4.69
N GLU A 99 5.89 -4.04 -4.68
CA GLU A 99 5.35 -5.35 -5.06
C GLU A 99 4.10 -5.71 -4.23
N ARG A 100 4.16 -5.53 -2.91
CA ARG A 100 3.01 -5.75 -2.02
C ARG A 100 1.85 -4.81 -2.32
N HIS A 101 2.14 -3.54 -2.61
CA HIS A 101 1.12 -2.57 -2.96
C HIS A 101 0.41 -2.97 -4.26
N ASN A 102 1.18 -3.34 -5.28
CA ASN A 102 0.67 -3.80 -6.57
C ASN A 102 -0.15 -5.08 -6.43
N GLU A 103 0.28 -6.02 -5.59
CA GLU A 103 -0.48 -7.25 -5.31
C GLU A 103 -1.81 -6.95 -4.62
N ILE A 104 -1.82 -6.07 -3.62
CA ILE A 104 -3.05 -5.64 -2.93
C ILE A 104 -4.00 -4.96 -3.91
N GLU A 105 -3.47 -4.06 -4.75
CA GLU A 105 -4.26 -3.37 -5.76
C GLU A 105 -4.88 -4.35 -6.76
N LYS A 106 -4.09 -5.30 -7.28
CA LYS A 106 -4.58 -6.37 -8.16
C LYS A 106 -5.70 -7.18 -7.52
N ARG A 107 -5.52 -7.64 -6.28
CA ARG A 107 -6.55 -8.40 -5.53
C ARG A 107 -7.84 -7.60 -5.35
N ARG A 108 -7.74 -6.30 -5.02
CA ARG A 108 -8.92 -5.42 -4.90
C ARG A 108 -9.65 -5.29 -6.23
N LYS A 109 -8.90 -5.09 -7.31
CA LYS A 109 -9.42 -4.96 -8.67
C LYS A 109 -10.16 -6.22 -9.10
N GLU A 110 -9.56 -7.40 -8.88
CA GLU A 110 -10.17 -8.71 -9.17
C GLU A 110 -11.48 -8.97 -8.41
N LYS A 111 -11.56 -8.59 -7.12
CA LYS A 111 -12.81 -8.70 -6.34
C LYS A 111 -13.93 -7.89 -6.96
N VAL A 112 -13.64 -6.62 -7.29
CA VAL A 112 -14.61 -5.71 -7.90
C VAL A 112 -15.04 -6.23 -9.27
N ILE A 113 -14.10 -6.65 -10.12
CA ILE A 113 -14.38 -7.24 -11.43
C ILE A 113 -15.28 -8.48 -11.29
N THR A 114 -14.93 -9.40 -10.41
CA THR A 114 -15.71 -10.62 -10.17
C THR A 114 -17.13 -10.30 -9.72
N PHE A 115 -17.30 -9.29 -8.86
CA PHE A 115 -18.62 -8.84 -8.42
C PHE A 115 -19.44 -8.27 -9.57
N PHE A 116 -18.83 -7.45 -10.42
CA PHE A 116 -19.48 -6.92 -11.61
C PHE A 116 -19.90 -8.02 -12.59
N LYS A 117 -19.06 -9.02 -12.84
CA LYS A 117 -19.40 -10.17 -13.69
C LYS A 117 -20.63 -10.92 -13.17
N LYS A 118 -20.74 -11.12 -11.85
CA LYS A 118 -21.90 -11.75 -11.20
C LYS A 118 -23.14 -10.86 -11.18
N HIS A 119 -22.96 -9.55 -11.10
CA HIS A 119 -24.04 -8.56 -11.00
C HIS A 119 -23.85 -7.43 -12.03
N PRO A 120 -24.11 -7.66 -13.33
CA PRO A 120 -23.74 -6.71 -14.38
C PRO A 120 -24.44 -5.35 -14.30
N LYS A 121 -25.67 -5.33 -13.77
CA LYS A 121 -26.50 -4.13 -13.60
C LYS A 121 -26.21 -3.36 -12.30
N THR A 122 -25.18 -3.76 -11.55
CA THR A 122 -24.78 -3.16 -10.27
C THR A 122 -24.55 -1.65 -10.38
N THR A 123 -25.05 -0.90 -9.40
CA THR A 123 -24.82 0.54 -9.22
C THR A 123 -23.85 0.81 -8.07
N LYS A 124 -23.29 2.02 -7.96
CA LYS A 124 -22.35 2.37 -6.87
C LYS A 124 -22.92 2.10 -5.46
N PRO A 125 -24.18 2.47 -5.15
CA PRO A 125 -24.76 2.18 -3.83
C PRO A 125 -24.80 0.68 -3.53
N TYR A 126 -25.05 -0.16 -4.54
CA TYR A 126 -25.11 -1.61 -4.38
C TYR A 126 -23.75 -2.22 -4.05
N ILE A 127 -22.66 -1.72 -4.66
CA ILE A 127 -21.28 -2.14 -4.36
C ILE A 127 -20.91 -1.81 -2.92
N ILE A 128 -21.29 -0.61 -2.46
CA ILE A 128 -21.03 -0.16 -1.08
C ILE A 128 -21.80 -1.05 -0.11
N LYS A 129 -23.08 -1.34 -0.39
CA LYS A 129 -23.91 -2.25 0.42
C LYS A 129 -23.36 -3.67 0.45
N ALA A 130 -22.71 -4.12 -0.62
CA ALA A 130 -22.01 -5.41 -0.69
C ALA A 130 -20.65 -5.43 0.04
N GLY A 131 -20.26 -4.34 0.73
CA GLY A 131 -19.00 -4.26 1.47
C GLY A 131 -17.76 -4.00 0.61
N LEU A 132 -17.92 -3.81 -0.70
CA LEU A 132 -16.83 -3.61 -1.66
C LEU A 132 -16.50 -2.13 -1.91
N GLY A 133 -17.14 -1.20 -1.18
CA GLY A 133 -16.97 0.25 -1.40
C GLY A 133 -15.52 0.73 -1.27
N ARG A 134 -14.77 0.21 -0.29
CA ARG A 134 -13.35 0.54 -0.10
C ARG A 134 -12.52 0.04 -1.28
N ASP A 135 -12.64 -1.24 -1.63
CA ASP A 135 -11.88 -1.85 -2.72
C ASP A 135 -12.21 -1.19 -4.08
N PHE A 136 -13.47 -0.83 -4.31
CA PHE A 136 -13.92 -0.08 -5.49
C PHE A 136 -13.33 1.32 -5.58
N ASN A 137 -13.30 2.07 -4.47
CA ASN A 137 -12.70 3.41 -4.46
C ASN A 137 -11.18 3.34 -4.66
N PHE A 138 -10.47 2.39 -4.03
CA PHE A 138 -9.04 2.25 -4.23
C PHE A 138 -8.68 1.81 -5.67
N ALA A 139 -9.38 0.83 -6.22
CA ALA A 139 -9.04 0.26 -7.52
C ALA A 139 -9.51 1.11 -8.72
N TYR A 140 -10.59 1.88 -8.55
CA TYR A 140 -11.23 2.60 -9.66
C TYR A 140 -11.52 4.07 -9.38
N ASN A 141 -11.15 4.60 -8.22
CA ASN A 141 -11.49 5.97 -7.78
C ASN A 141 -12.99 6.28 -7.95
N GLY A 142 -13.84 5.30 -7.63
CA GLY A 142 -15.29 5.42 -7.78
C GLY A 142 -15.80 5.42 -9.22
N ALA A 143 -14.95 5.19 -10.23
CA ALA A 143 -15.33 5.19 -11.64
C ALA A 143 -15.98 3.85 -12.05
N ILE A 144 -17.30 3.80 -11.95
CA ILE A 144 -18.09 2.58 -12.21
C ILE A 144 -17.92 2.04 -13.63
N ASN A 145 -17.78 2.92 -14.62
CA ASN A 145 -17.63 2.52 -16.01
C ASN A 145 -16.27 1.85 -16.27
N ARG A 146 -15.19 2.32 -15.63
CA ARG A 146 -13.87 1.66 -15.70
C ARG A 146 -13.94 0.24 -15.12
N ALA A 147 -14.61 0.07 -13.99
CA ALA A 147 -14.79 -1.24 -13.38
C ALA A 147 -15.62 -2.20 -14.24
N ARG A 148 -16.70 -1.69 -14.86
CA ARG A 148 -17.51 -2.48 -15.81
C ARG A 148 -16.76 -2.84 -17.08
N LYS A 149 -15.90 -1.92 -17.57
CA LYS A 149 -15.04 -2.16 -18.72
C LYS A 149 -14.04 -3.27 -18.46
N ASP A 150 -13.28 -3.17 -17.36
CA ASP A 150 -12.35 -4.22 -16.94
C ASP A 150 -13.06 -5.56 -16.66
N ALA A 151 -14.34 -5.52 -16.28
CA ALA A 151 -15.17 -6.71 -16.10
C ALA A 151 -15.70 -7.31 -17.40
N GLY A 152 -15.46 -6.69 -18.56
CA GLY A 152 -15.96 -7.13 -19.87
C GLY A 152 -17.46 -6.90 -20.08
N ILE A 153 -18.09 -6.06 -19.25
CA ILE A 153 -19.52 -5.71 -19.36
C ILE A 153 -19.71 -4.53 -20.29
N LEU A 154 -18.75 -3.61 -20.26
CA LEU A 154 -18.71 -2.41 -21.07
C LEU A 154 -17.56 -2.59 -22.07
N THR A 155 -17.86 -2.81 -23.34
CA THR A 155 -16.84 -2.66 -24.38
C THR A 155 -16.57 -1.16 -24.59
N ASP A 156 -15.42 -0.79 -25.16
CA ASP A 156 -15.15 0.61 -25.55
C ASP A 156 -16.11 1.13 -26.63
N GLU A 157 -16.95 0.24 -27.12
CA GLU A 157 -17.91 0.45 -28.15
C GLU A 157 -19.22 0.98 -27.59
N TYR A 158 -19.25 1.90 -26.61
CA TYR A 158 -20.51 2.55 -26.24
C TYR A 158 -20.34 4.06 -26.27
N VAL A 159 -21.20 4.71 -27.05
CA VAL A 159 -21.22 6.17 -27.19
C VAL A 159 -22.49 6.74 -26.59
N SER A 160 -22.41 7.98 -26.12
CA SER A 160 -23.57 8.66 -25.54
C SER A 160 -24.68 8.84 -26.59
N ALA A 161 -25.93 8.95 -26.15
CA ALA A 161 -27.05 9.23 -27.06
C ALA A 161 -26.84 10.48 -27.94
N ALA A 162 -26.09 11.47 -27.44
CA ALA A 162 -25.72 12.66 -28.20
C ALA A 162 -24.76 12.37 -29.36
N GLU A 163 -23.82 11.45 -29.14
CA GLU A 163 -22.86 11.05 -30.15
C GLU A 163 -23.49 10.05 -31.12
N THR A 164 -24.33 9.13 -30.63
CA THR A 164 -25.17 8.28 -31.47
C THR A 164 -26.07 9.09 -32.40
N ALA A 165 -26.68 10.15 -31.89
CA ALA A 165 -27.52 11.07 -32.67
C ALA A 165 -26.77 11.66 -33.87
N ARG A 166 -25.51 12.09 -33.66
CA ARG A 166 -24.65 12.59 -34.74
C ARG A 166 -24.29 11.50 -35.76
N GLN A 167 -23.96 10.30 -35.29
CA GLN A 167 -23.54 9.21 -36.17
C GLN A 167 -24.67 8.61 -37.02
N LEU A 168 -25.90 8.66 -36.52
CA LEU A 168 -27.09 8.18 -37.23
C LEU A 168 -27.86 9.30 -37.94
N ASP A 169 -27.40 10.54 -37.82
CA ASP A 169 -28.06 11.76 -38.30
C ASP A 169 -29.53 11.86 -37.85
N VAL A 170 -29.76 11.74 -36.54
CA VAL A 170 -31.09 11.80 -35.91
C VAL A 170 -31.08 12.64 -34.62
N SER A 171 -32.26 13.02 -34.12
CA SER A 171 -32.36 13.71 -32.83
C SER A 171 -32.06 12.80 -31.63
N LYS A 172 -31.69 13.38 -30.48
CA LYS A 172 -31.45 12.64 -29.24
C LYS A 172 -32.72 11.96 -28.71
N GLU A 173 -33.87 12.60 -28.86
CA GLU A 173 -35.17 12.00 -28.56
C GLU A 173 -35.40 10.76 -29.42
N ARG A 174 -35.03 10.81 -30.71
CA ARG A 174 -35.18 9.66 -31.61
C ARG A 174 -34.27 8.51 -31.21
N VAL A 175 -33.02 8.79 -30.81
CA VAL A 175 -32.13 7.76 -30.24
C VAL A 175 -32.76 7.11 -29.00
N SER A 176 -33.38 7.91 -28.13
CA SER A 176 -34.05 7.41 -26.92
C SER A 176 -35.25 6.51 -27.25
N GLN A 177 -36.07 6.90 -28.22
CA GLN A 177 -37.17 6.06 -28.73
C GLN A 177 -36.67 4.76 -29.36
N LEU A 178 -35.59 4.81 -30.14
CA LEU A 178 -34.99 3.61 -30.76
C LEU A 178 -34.43 2.66 -29.70
N PHE A 179 -33.82 3.20 -28.65
CA PHE A 179 -33.36 2.43 -27.49
C PHE A 179 -34.52 1.79 -26.73
N GLU A 180 -35.57 2.55 -26.42
CA GLU A 180 -36.76 2.04 -25.71
C GLU A 180 -37.53 1.00 -26.55
N GLY A 181 -37.58 1.20 -27.86
CA GLY A 181 -38.12 0.25 -28.83
C GLY A 181 -37.23 -0.95 -29.13
N LYS A 182 -36.11 -1.13 -28.40
CA LYS A 182 -35.12 -2.22 -28.59
C LYS A 182 -34.55 -2.32 -30.01
N LYS A 183 -34.56 -1.21 -30.75
CA LYS A 183 -33.94 -1.10 -32.09
C LYS A 183 -32.47 -0.69 -32.02
N LEU A 184 -32.04 -0.18 -30.86
CA LEU A 184 -30.64 0.06 -30.54
C LEU A 184 -30.28 -0.66 -29.23
N ASN A 185 -29.16 -1.38 -29.25
CA ASN A 185 -28.61 -2.05 -28.07
C ASN A 185 -27.74 -1.09 -27.28
N GLY A 186 -27.87 -1.11 -25.95
CA GLY A 186 -27.27 -0.11 -25.10
C GLY A 186 -27.54 -0.36 -23.63
N TYR A 187 -27.14 0.60 -22.80
CA TYR A 187 -27.54 0.64 -21.40
C TYR A 187 -27.92 2.06 -20.98
N ARG A 188 -28.75 2.14 -19.94
CA ARG A 188 -29.15 3.40 -19.31
C ARG A 188 -28.42 3.59 -17.98
N LEU A 189 -27.85 4.77 -17.76
CA LEU A 189 -27.19 5.20 -16.53
C LEU A 189 -27.90 6.44 -16.00
N GLY A 190 -28.87 6.24 -15.11
CA GLY A 190 -29.76 7.31 -14.65
C GLY A 190 -30.61 7.85 -15.79
N ARG A 191 -30.46 9.13 -16.12
CA ARG A 191 -31.13 9.78 -17.27
C ARG A 191 -30.35 9.66 -18.58
N LEU A 192 -29.12 9.16 -18.55
CA LEU A 192 -28.25 9.08 -19.71
C LEU A 192 -28.38 7.72 -20.39
N VAL A 193 -28.43 7.72 -21.72
CA VAL A 193 -28.45 6.51 -22.55
C VAL A 193 -27.12 6.40 -23.28
N TYR A 194 -26.57 5.19 -23.30
CA TYR A 194 -25.33 4.83 -24.00
C TYR A 194 -25.64 3.67 -24.94
N ILE A 195 -25.27 3.81 -26.21
CA ILE A 195 -25.60 2.87 -27.29
C ILE A 195 -24.32 2.21 -27.77
N SER A 196 -24.37 0.90 -28.06
CA SER A 196 -23.20 0.21 -28.56
C SER A 196 -22.83 0.65 -29.99
N LEU A 197 -21.55 0.75 -30.33
CA LEU A 197 -21.07 1.06 -31.68
C LEU A 197 -21.51 -0.02 -32.65
N GLU A 198 -21.45 -1.29 -32.26
CA GLU A 198 -21.97 -2.41 -33.05
C GLU A 198 -23.44 -2.16 -33.44
N SER A 199 -24.27 -1.75 -32.49
CA SER A 199 -25.68 -1.46 -32.77
C SER A 199 -25.87 -0.24 -33.66
N ILE A 200 -24.97 0.73 -33.61
CA ILE A 200 -24.99 1.91 -34.49
C ILE A 200 -24.63 1.49 -35.91
N GLU A 201 -23.56 0.70 -36.09
CA GLU A 201 -23.13 0.22 -37.40
C GLU A 201 -24.16 -0.69 -38.05
N SER A 202 -24.75 -1.65 -37.32
CA SER A 202 -25.87 -2.45 -37.85
C SER A 202 -27.04 -1.58 -38.30
N ARG A 203 -27.30 -0.47 -37.60
CA ARG A 203 -28.38 0.44 -37.96
C ARG A 203 -28.06 1.27 -39.19
N LYS A 204 -26.81 1.74 -39.35
CA LYS A 204 -26.35 2.43 -40.56
C LYS A 204 -26.51 1.54 -41.79
N GLN A 205 -26.10 0.28 -41.71
CA GLN A 205 -26.27 -0.69 -42.80
C GLN A 205 -27.74 -0.87 -43.19
N LEU A 206 -28.64 -0.98 -42.22
CA LEU A 206 -30.09 -1.06 -42.48
C LEU A 206 -30.65 0.22 -43.11
N MET A 207 -30.09 1.39 -42.78
CA MET A 207 -30.51 2.66 -43.39
C MET A 207 -30.01 2.80 -44.83
N SER A 208 -28.78 2.34 -45.11
CA SER A 208 -28.21 2.32 -46.46
C SER A 208 -28.88 1.33 -47.41
N GLN A 209 -29.55 0.29 -46.90
CA GLN A 209 -30.29 -0.68 -47.72
C GLN A 209 -31.71 -0.23 -48.10
N ASN A 210 -32.22 0.84 -47.47
CA ASN A 210 -33.58 1.37 -47.70
C ASN A 210 -33.56 2.69 -48.51
N HIS A 211 -32.41 3.06 -49.07
CA HIS A 211 -32.22 4.16 -50.03
C HIS A 211 -31.74 3.60 -51.35
#